data_AF-A0A952RQP1-F1
#
_entry.id   AF-A0A952RQP1-F1
#
_cell.length_a   1.000
_cell.length_b   1.000
_cell.length_c   1.000
_cell.angle_alpha   90.00
_cell.angle_beta   90.00
_cell.angle_gamma   90.00
#
_symmetry.space_group_name_H-M   'P 1'
#
loop_
_entity.id
_entity.type
_entity.pdbx_description
1 polymer ?
#
loop_
_entity_poly.entity_id
_entity_poly.type
_entity_poly.pdbx_seq_one_letter_code
_entity_poly.pdbx_strand_id
1 'polypeptide(L)'
;MKIALVPVLALALVACGDDDKKTDDPKGSSGYTDHSSPYPACDAIIKACHPLDTGEGTIHDCHDQGHLAKSEADCTPVKDMCLAACVADGGSPQ
;
A
#
# COMPACT_ATOMS: atom_id res chain seq x y z
N MET A 1 6.42 -38.02 33.82
CA MET A 1 6.40 -37.98 35.30
C MET A 1 6.43 -36.53 35.76
N LYS A 2 5.51 -36.18 36.66
CA LYS A 2 5.54 -35.07 37.65
C LYS A 2 5.51 -33.62 37.14
N ILE A 3 4.28 -33.13 37.03
CA ILE A 3 3.91 -31.72 37.23
C ILE A 3 4.18 -31.40 38.71
N ALA A 4 4.91 -30.33 39.00
CA ALA A 4 5.00 -29.74 40.33
C ALA A 4 4.53 -28.29 40.26
N LEU A 5 3.47 -28.03 41.02
CA LEU A 5 2.74 -26.78 41.15
C LEU A 5 2.87 -26.36 42.60
N VAL A 6 3.47 -25.19 42.92
CA VAL A 6 3.16 -24.42 44.15
C VAL A 6 3.42 -22.93 43.91
N PRO A 7 2.47 -22.04 44.27
CA PRO A 7 2.51 -20.59 44.04
C PRO A 7 3.08 -19.80 45.23
N VAL A 8 3.58 -18.58 45.01
CA VAL A 8 3.51 -17.51 46.03
C VAL A 8 3.28 -16.16 45.33
N LEU A 9 2.13 -15.61 45.69
CA LEU A 9 1.64 -14.26 45.45
C LEU A 9 2.48 -13.24 46.23
N ALA A 10 2.92 -12.16 45.58
CA ALA A 10 3.27 -10.91 46.25
C ALA A 10 2.82 -9.73 45.38
N LEU A 11 1.69 -9.14 45.77
CA LEU A 11 1.23 -7.84 45.31
C LEU A 11 2.26 -6.76 45.71
N ALA A 12 2.74 -5.99 44.73
CA ALA A 12 3.31 -4.67 44.97
C ALA A 12 2.50 -3.66 44.16
N LEU A 13 1.61 -2.95 44.87
CA LEU A 13 0.96 -1.73 44.40
C LEU A 13 2.00 -0.61 44.44
N VAL A 14 2.47 -0.17 43.26
CA VAL A 14 3.14 1.11 43.04
C VAL A 14 2.58 1.59 41.70
N ALA A 15 1.62 2.52 41.74
CA ALA A 15 1.82 3.96 41.76
C ALA A 15 1.51 4.51 40.37
N CYS A 16 0.63 5.50 40.39
CA CYS A 16 0.11 6.27 39.29
C CYS A 16 1.20 6.69 38.29
N GLY A 17 0.90 6.46 37.01
CA GLY A 17 1.71 6.82 35.87
C GLY A 17 0.97 6.34 34.63
N ASP A 18 -0.17 7.00 34.35
CA ASP A 18 -0.86 6.96 33.06
C ASP A 18 0.06 7.65 32.03
N ASP A 19 1.20 7.02 31.77
CA ASP A 19 2.12 7.38 30.72
C ASP A 19 1.96 6.29 29.67
N ASP A 20 0.80 6.34 28.99
CA ASP A 20 0.71 5.98 27.59
C ASP A 20 1.74 6.83 26.85
N LYS A 21 3.01 6.43 26.93
CA LYS A 21 3.94 6.69 25.84
C LYS A 21 3.36 5.94 24.66
N LYS A 22 2.45 6.64 23.98
CA LYS A 22 2.46 6.78 22.54
C LYS A 22 3.93 6.82 22.18
N THR A 23 4.51 5.66 21.89
CA THR A 23 5.68 5.66 21.06
C THR A 23 5.13 6.25 19.79
N ASP A 24 5.33 7.55 19.66
CA ASP A 24 5.46 8.19 18.37
C ASP A 24 6.62 7.43 17.73
N ASP A 25 6.30 6.27 17.15
CA ASP A 25 7.09 5.63 16.13
C ASP A 25 6.79 6.45 14.88
N PRO A 26 7.63 7.43 14.47
CA PRO A 26 7.55 7.94 13.10
C PRO A 26 8.17 6.91 12.15
N LYS A 27 7.83 5.62 12.28
CA LYS A 27 8.26 4.53 11.39
C LYS A 27 7.20 3.46 11.22
N GLY A 28 5.94 3.82 11.37
CA GLY A 28 4.92 3.26 10.49
C GLY A 28 5.09 3.86 9.10
N SER A 29 6.10 3.43 8.33
CA SER A 29 6.09 3.61 6.87
C SER A 29 4.99 2.71 6.28
N SER A 30 3.74 2.96 6.63
CA SER A 30 2.66 2.93 5.66
C SER A 30 2.88 4.15 4.76
N GLY A 31 3.97 4.12 3.98
CA GLY A 31 4.33 5.12 2.99
C GLY A 31 3.42 5.01 1.78
N TYR A 32 2.11 5.06 1.99
CA TYR A 32 1.13 5.26 0.93
C TYR A 32 0.94 6.77 0.78
N THR A 33 2.00 7.46 0.36
CA THR A 33 1.90 8.83 -0.15
C THR A 33 2.81 8.96 -1.36
N ASP A 34 2.79 7.94 -2.22
CA ASP A 34 3.30 8.08 -3.57
C ASP A 34 2.26 7.44 -4.48
N HIS A 35 1.26 8.22 -4.89
CA HIS A 35 0.43 7.92 -6.08
C HIS A 35 1.29 8.15 -7.33
N SER A 36 2.50 7.62 -7.32
CA SER A 36 3.58 7.89 -8.26
C SER A 36 4.56 6.73 -8.17
N SER A 37 5.45 6.66 -9.17
CA SER A 37 6.47 5.63 -9.25
C SER A 37 7.81 6.30 -9.53
N PRO A 38 8.93 5.78 -9.01
CA PRO A 38 10.26 6.24 -9.40
C PRO A 38 10.60 5.88 -10.85
N TYR A 39 9.77 5.08 -11.52
CA TYR A 39 9.94 4.64 -12.90
C TYR A 39 9.05 5.47 -13.84
N PRO A 40 9.62 6.31 -14.72
CA PRO A 40 8.87 7.23 -15.57
C PRO A 40 7.74 6.60 -16.42
N ALA A 41 7.92 5.37 -16.91
CA ALA A 41 6.85 4.67 -17.63
C ALA A 41 5.70 4.30 -16.69
N CYS A 42 6.01 3.76 -15.51
CA CYS A 42 5.01 3.40 -14.51
C CYS A 42 4.26 4.63 -13.97
N ASP A 43 4.98 5.71 -13.66
CA ASP A 43 4.40 6.96 -13.15
C ASP A 43 3.43 7.59 -14.14
N ALA A 44 3.76 7.54 -15.44
CA ALA A 44 2.86 8.00 -16.48
C ALA A 44 1.56 7.17 -16.55
N ILE A 45 1.65 5.84 -16.39
CA ILE A 45 0.48 4.94 -16.34
C ILE A 45 -0.37 5.26 -15.11
N ILE A 46 0.22 5.31 -13.91
CA ILE A 46 -0.48 5.62 -12.66
C ILE A 46 -1.23 6.95 -12.81
N LYS A 47 -0.57 8.01 -13.25
CA LYS A 47 -1.19 9.34 -13.38
C LYS A 47 -2.33 9.39 -14.40
N ALA A 48 -2.23 8.63 -15.48
CA ALA A 48 -3.30 8.55 -16.49
C ALA A 48 -4.50 7.74 -15.98
N CYS A 49 -4.25 6.63 -15.29
CA CYS A 49 -5.29 5.68 -14.89
C CYS A 49 -5.95 6.02 -13.55
N HIS A 50 -5.21 6.61 -12.59
CA HIS A 50 -5.69 6.92 -11.25
C HIS A 50 -7.05 7.65 -11.19
N PRO A 51 -7.33 8.70 -12.00
CA PRO A 51 -8.64 9.36 -11.96
C PRO A 51 -9.79 8.51 -12.52
N LEU A 52 -9.49 7.42 -13.24
CA LEU A 52 -10.46 6.53 -13.89
C LEU A 52 -10.58 5.18 -13.19
N ASP A 53 -9.59 4.81 -12.37
CA ASP A 53 -9.60 3.56 -11.62
C ASP A 53 -10.61 3.63 -10.47
N THR A 54 -11.79 3.06 -10.71
CA THR A 54 -12.95 3.11 -9.80
C THR A 54 -13.41 1.74 -9.33
N GLY A 55 -12.72 0.68 -9.74
CA GLY A 55 -13.13 -0.71 -9.54
C GLY A 55 -12.16 -1.65 -10.25
N GLU A 56 -12.56 -2.88 -10.55
CA GLU A 56 -11.67 -3.82 -11.26
C GLU A 56 -11.76 -3.68 -12.80
N GLY A 57 -10.78 -4.26 -13.50
CA GLY A 57 -10.71 -4.29 -14.97
C GLY A 57 -9.41 -3.70 -15.51
N THR A 58 -9.33 -3.49 -16.82
CA THR A 58 -8.07 -3.14 -17.50
C THR A 58 -7.42 -1.85 -16.98
N ILE A 59 -8.21 -0.85 -16.58
CA ILE A 59 -7.69 0.40 -16.00
C ILE A 59 -7.04 0.12 -14.64
N HIS A 60 -7.69 -0.68 -13.80
CA HIS A 60 -7.18 -1.12 -12.52
C HIS A 60 -5.92 -1.94 -12.66
N ASP A 61 -5.91 -2.94 -13.56
CA ASP A 61 -4.75 -3.78 -13.83
C ASP A 61 -3.53 -2.93 -14.26
N CYS A 62 -3.77 -1.90 -15.10
CA CYS A 62 -2.74 -0.95 -15.51
C CYS A 62 -2.26 -0.05 -14.36
N HIS A 63 -3.19 0.47 -13.55
CA HIS A 63 -2.87 1.28 -12.37
C HIS A 63 -2.04 0.48 -11.35
N ASP A 64 -2.47 -0.74 -11.04
CA ASP A 64 -1.80 -1.64 -10.11
C ASP A 64 -0.43 -2.09 -10.62
N GLN A 65 -0.28 -2.39 -11.92
CA GLN A 65 1.01 -2.69 -12.51
C GLN A 65 2.02 -1.55 -12.26
N GLY A 66 1.57 -0.29 -12.40
CA GLY A 66 2.41 0.87 -12.10
C GLY A 66 2.86 0.93 -10.64
N HIS A 67 1.98 0.61 -9.70
CA HIS A 67 2.26 0.56 -8.27
C HIS A 67 3.15 -0.63 -7.86
N LEU A 68 2.95 -1.78 -8.49
CA LEU A 68 3.64 -3.03 -8.13
C LEU A 68 5.00 -3.19 -8.81
N ALA A 69 5.26 -2.43 -9.87
CA ALA A 69 6.51 -2.45 -10.62
C ALA A 69 7.75 -2.35 -9.73
N LYS A 70 8.77 -3.14 -10.07
CA LYS A 70 10.07 -3.16 -9.43
C LYS A 70 11.16 -2.54 -10.30
N SER A 71 10.85 -2.24 -11.55
CA SER A 71 11.74 -1.56 -12.49
C SER A 71 10.96 -0.89 -13.63
N GLU A 72 11.63 -0.01 -14.36
CA GLU A 72 11.09 0.62 -15.57
C GLU A 72 10.74 -0.41 -16.68
N ALA A 73 11.41 -1.55 -16.68
CA ALA A 73 11.15 -2.63 -17.64
C ALA A 73 9.78 -3.30 -17.43
N ASP A 74 9.18 -3.16 -16.25
CA ASP A 74 7.87 -3.74 -15.95
C ASP A 74 6.72 -2.94 -16.61
N CYS A 75 6.93 -1.66 -16.88
CA CYS A 75 5.90 -0.75 -17.41
C CYS A 75 6.16 -0.31 -18.86
N THR A 76 7.43 -0.19 -19.26
CA THR A 76 7.79 0.22 -20.63
C THR A 76 7.08 -0.57 -21.74
N PRO A 77 7.03 -1.92 -21.72
CA PRO A 77 6.40 -2.68 -22.80
C PRO A 77 4.88 -2.57 -22.85
N VAL A 78 4.23 -2.19 -21.75
CA VAL A 78 2.77 -2.09 -21.64
C VAL A 78 2.26 -0.65 -21.64
N LYS A 79 3.17 0.33 -21.61
CA LYS A 79 2.86 1.75 -21.44
C LYS A 79 1.82 2.24 -22.44
N ASP A 80 2.06 2.06 -23.74
CA ASP A 80 1.15 2.57 -24.77
C ASP A 80 -0.25 1.93 -24.68
N MET A 81 -0.32 0.63 -24.39
CA MET A 81 -1.59 -0.07 -24.17
C MET A 81 -2.33 0.49 -22.96
N CYS A 82 -1.65 0.63 -21.82
CA CYS A 82 -2.26 1.15 -20.60
C CYS A 82 -2.68 2.60 -20.73
N LEU A 83 -1.87 3.44 -21.38
CA LEU A 83 -2.25 4.83 -21.64
C LEU A 83 -3.47 4.89 -22.57
N ALA A 84 -3.56 4.03 -23.59
CA ALA A 84 -4.73 3.96 -24.46
C ALA A 84 -6.01 3.55 -23.70
N ALA A 85 -5.92 2.56 -22.81
CA ALA A 85 -7.05 2.13 -21.97
C ALA A 85 -7.53 3.28 -21.05
N CYS A 86 -6.60 4.04 -20.48
CA CYS A 86 -6.87 5.14 -19.54
C CYS A 86 -7.18 6.49 -20.22
N VAL A 87 -7.34 6.53 -21.55
CA VAL A 87 -7.91 7.68 -22.28
C VAL A 87 -9.20 7.32 -23.03
N ALA A 88 -9.46 6.03 -23.24
CA ALA A 88 -10.60 5.53 -24.00
C ALA A 88 -11.90 5.44 -23.18
N ASP A 89 -11.84 5.40 -21.85
CA ASP A 89 -13.03 5.26 -21.00
C ASP A 89 -13.89 6.54 -20.89
N GLY A 90 -13.46 7.63 -21.54
CA GLY A 90 -14.34 8.76 -21.84
C GLY A 90 -15.49 8.44 -22.82
N GLY A 91 -15.50 7.24 -23.41
CA GLY A 91 -16.66 6.77 -24.17
C GLY A 91 -16.45 5.45 -24.88
N SER A 92 -16.76 4.33 -24.22
CA SER A 92 -17.62 3.26 -24.76
C SER A 92 -17.79 2.12 -23.76
N PRO A 93 -18.96 1.45 -23.74
CA PRO A 93 -19.33 0.48 -22.71
C PRO A 93 -18.58 -0.85 -22.86
N GLN A 94 -18.23 -1.44 -21.72
CA GLN A 94 -18.00 -2.88 -21.59
C GLN A 94 -19.34 -3.63 -21.59
#